data_AF-A0A3D2H6A5-F1
#
_entry.id   AF-A0A3D2H6A5-F1
#
_cell.length_a   1.000
_cell.length_b   1.000
_cell.length_c   1.000
_cell.angle_alpha   90.00
_cell.angle_beta   90.00
_cell.angle_gamma   90.00
#
_symmetry.space_group_name_H-M   'P 1'
#
loop_
_entity.id
_entity.type
_entity.pdbx_description
1 polymer ?
#
loop_
_entity_poly.entity_id
_entity_poly.type
_entity_poly.pdbx_seq_one_letter_code
_entity_poly.pdbx_strand_id
1 'polypeptide(L)'
;MTQQQSETALSIRPIQFGAGAFVLLLAIYFAVVSLISGVDFTLEQFTKFWYFFVSLALGFGIQVGLYTYLKQLVGQHGASGKVVAVSGTTSTAAMVSCCAHYLVNILPVLGVTGFLTIVAEYQIELFWVGLAFNVAGILYIIPKVINVTREHKKC
;
A
#
# COMPACT_ATOMS: atom_id res chain seq x y z
N MET A 1 6.82 -0.47 -35.97
CA MET A 1 5.55 -0.42 -35.20
C MET A 1 5.62 -1.11 -33.83
N THR A 2 6.68 -1.87 -33.52
CA THR A 2 6.83 -2.61 -32.24
C THR A 2 7.32 -1.78 -31.05
N GLN A 3 8.11 -0.71 -31.25
CA GLN A 3 8.58 0.13 -30.12
C GLN A 3 7.47 1.01 -29.50
N GLN A 4 6.60 1.60 -30.32
CA GLN A 4 5.49 2.44 -29.84
C GLN A 4 4.45 1.65 -29.01
N GLN A 5 4.23 0.36 -29.33
CA GLN A 5 3.34 -0.52 -28.56
C GLN A 5 3.94 -0.97 -27.23
N SER A 6 5.27 -1.08 -27.14
CA SER A 6 5.96 -1.40 -25.88
C SER A 6 5.93 -0.21 -24.92
N GLU A 7 6.14 1.02 -25.39
CA GLU A 7 6.10 2.22 -24.54
C GLU A 7 4.70 2.52 -23.98
N THR A 8 3.64 2.32 -24.77
CA THR A 8 2.25 2.52 -24.30
C THR A 8 1.82 1.45 -23.29
N ALA A 9 2.20 0.18 -23.49
CA ALA A 9 1.91 -0.90 -22.55
C ALA A 9 2.72 -0.79 -21.24
N LEU A 10 3.95 -0.28 -21.30
CA LEU A 10 4.79 0.02 -20.15
C LEU A 10 4.22 1.18 -19.31
N SER A 11 3.48 2.09 -19.93
CA SER A 11 2.85 3.24 -19.26
C SER A 11 1.49 2.90 -18.64
N ILE A 12 0.66 2.11 -19.34
CA ILE A 12 -0.72 1.82 -18.89
C ILE A 12 -0.76 0.80 -17.74
N ARG A 13 0.05 -0.27 -17.81
CA ARG A 13 0.01 -1.34 -16.78
C ARG A 13 0.32 -0.81 -15.37
N PRO A 14 1.38 -0.03 -15.13
CA PRO A 14 1.66 0.52 -13.80
C PRO A 14 0.53 1.38 -13.26
N ILE A 15 -0.12 2.18 -14.12
CA ILE A 15 -1.28 3.00 -13.75
C ILE A 15 -2.45 2.11 -13.32
N GLN A 16 -2.73 1.04 -14.07
CA GLN A 16 -3.78 0.09 -13.72
C GLN A 16 -3.50 -0.62 -12.39
N PHE A 17 -2.27 -1.07 -12.15
CA PHE A 17 -1.88 -1.69 -10.88
C PHE A 17 -1.95 -0.71 -9.72
N GLY A 18 -1.52 0.55 -9.91
CA GLY A 18 -1.62 1.59 -8.90
C GLY A 18 -3.08 1.95 -8.57
N ALA A 19 -3.92 2.13 -9.59
CA ALA A 19 -5.36 2.39 -9.41
C ALA A 19 -6.08 1.19 -8.77
N GLY A 20 -5.74 -0.03 -9.18
CA GLY A 20 -6.27 -1.25 -8.59
C GLY A 20 -5.90 -1.38 -7.11
N ALA A 21 -4.65 -1.06 -6.75
CA ALA A 21 -4.19 -1.05 -5.37
C ALA A 21 -4.90 0.01 -4.52
N PHE A 22 -5.13 1.21 -5.06
CA PHE A 22 -5.92 2.26 -4.40
C PHE A 22 -7.35 1.78 -4.07
N VAL A 23 -8.06 1.28 -5.09
CA VAL A 23 -9.46 0.81 -4.94
C VAL A 23 -9.53 -0.38 -4.00
N LEU A 24 -8.62 -1.36 -4.16
CA LEU A 24 -8.58 -2.55 -3.32
C LEU A 24 -8.34 -2.20 -1.85
N LEU A 25 -7.43 -1.26 -1.55
CA LEU A 25 -7.14 -0.87 -0.18
C LEU A 25 -8.36 -0.20 0.49
N LEU A 26 -9.06 0.69 -0.23
CA LEU A 26 -10.30 1.28 0.26
C LEU A 26 -11.39 0.22 0.44
N ALA A 27 -11.54 -0.71 -0.51
CA ALA A 27 -12.51 -1.78 -0.41
C ALA A 27 -12.26 -2.68 0.81
N ILE A 28 -10.99 -3.03 1.07
CA ILE A 28 -10.60 -3.79 2.27
C ILE A 28 -10.93 -3.00 3.54
N TYR A 29 -10.64 -1.70 3.58
CA TYR A 29 -11.01 -0.84 4.71
C TYR A 29 -12.52 -0.90 4.98
N PHE A 30 -13.35 -0.63 3.98
CA PHE A 30 -14.80 -0.67 4.15
C PHE A 30 -15.29 -2.07 4.56
N ALA A 31 -14.81 -3.13 3.90
CA ALA A 31 -15.21 -4.49 4.22
C ALA A 31 -14.87 -4.88 5.66
N VAL A 32 -13.63 -4.67 6.09
CA VAL A 32 -13.17 -5.06 7.43
C VAL A 32 -13.88 -4.26 8.51
N VAL A 33 -13.92 -2.93 8.39
CA VAL A 33 -14.50 -2.07 9.43
C VAL A 33 -16.02 -2.26 9.48
N SER A 34 -16.70 -2.43 8.35
CA SER A 34 -18.15 -2.68 8.34
C SER A 34 -18.51 -4.04 8.93
N LEU A 35 -17.70 -5.08 8.69
CA LEU A 35 -17.93 -6.40 9.29
C LEU A 35 -17.73 -6.41 10.81
N ILE A 36 -16.79 -5.63 11.32
CA ILE A 36 -16.43 -5.61 12.75
C ILE A 36 -17.32 -4.65 13.54
N SER A 37 -17.55 -3.45 13.01
CA SER A 37 -18.12 -2.32 13.75
C SER A 37 -19.45 -1.81 13.17
N GLY A 38 -19.90 -2.35 12.04
CA GLY A 38 -21.13 -1.94 11.37
C GLY A 38 -20.91 -0.87 10.29
N VAL A 39 -21.87 -0.80 9.36
CA VAL A 39 -21.79 0.09 8.19
C VAL A 39 -21.93 1.55 8.59
N ASP A 40 -22.87 1.89 9.48
CA ASP A 40 -23.09 3.26 9.94
C ASP A 40 -21.83 3.86 10.59
N PHE A 41 -21.21 3.10 11.50
CA PHE A 41 -19.94 3.48 12.12
C PHE A 41 -18.83 3.67 11.10
N THR A 42 -18.73 2.79 10.10
CA THR A 42 -17.70 2.89 9.05
C THR A 42 -17.88 4.16 8.23
N LEU A 43 -19.12 4.50 7.86
CA LEU A 43 -19.43 5.71 7.09
C LEU A 43 -19.14 6.98 7.90
N GLU A 44 -19.51 7.01 9.17
CA GLU A 44 -19.19 8.15 10.06
C GLU A 44 -17.69 8.34 10.21
N GLN A 45 -16.93 7.26 10.43
CA GLN A 45 -15.47 7.35 10.57
C GLN A 45 -14.79 7.73 9.26
N PHE A 46 -15.25 7.16 8.14
CA PHE A 46 -14.71 7.51 6.83
C PHE A 46 -14.98 8.97 6.52
N THR A 47 -16.22 9.46 6.66
CA THR A 47 -16.55 10.87 6.36
C THR A 47 -15.83 11.85 7.27
N LYS A 48 -15.56 11.49 8.53
CA LYS A 48 -14.78 12.32 9.45
C LYS A 48 -13.30 12.43 9.05
N PHE A 49 -12.69 11.35 8.59
CA PHE A 49 -11.25 11.27 8.33
C PHE A 49 -10.90 11.00 6.85
N TRP A 50 -11.82 11.29 5.93
CA TRP A 50 -11.70 10.87 4.53
C TRP A 50 -10.43 11.39 3.86
N TYR A 51 -10.00 12.62 4.21
CA TYR A 51 -8.77 13.22 3.71
C TYR A 51 -7.54 12.36 4.02
N PHE A 52 -7.46 11.74 5.21
CA PHE A 52 -6.37 10.84 5.57
C PHE A 52 -6.46 9.51 4.84
N PHE A 53 -7.62 8.86 4.85
CA PHE A 53 -7.83 7.58 4.19
C PHE A 53 -7.55 7.65 2.68
N VAL A 54 -8.10 8.67 2.01
CA VAL A 54 -7.90 8.88 0.57
C VAL A 54 -6.44 9.25 0.28
N SER A 55 -5.79 10.11 1.07
CA SER A 55 -4.39 10.47 0.84
C SER A 55 -3.44 9.28 1.03
N LEU A 56 -3.65 8.48 2.07
CA LEU A 56 -2.87 7.27 2.34
C LEU A 56 -3.07 6.24 1.23
N ALA A 57 -4.32 5.99 0.83
CA ALA A 57 -4.62 5.07 -0.24
C ALA A 57 -4.02 5.54 -1.56
N LEU A 58 -4.14 6.83 -1.88
CA LEU A 58 -3.61 7.41 -3.11
C LEU A 58 -2.10 7.26 -3.16
N GLY A 59 -1.42 7.61 -2.07
CA GLY A 59 0.02 7.47 -2.00
C GLY A 59 0.49 6.01 -2.03
N PHE A 60 -0.26 5.07 -1.47
CA PHE A 60 -0.01 3.64 -1.64
C PHE A 60 -0.16 3.21 -3.11
N GLY A 61 -1.22 3.64 -3.78
CA GLY A 61 -1.43 3.40 -5.21
C GLY A 61 -0.29 3.96 -6.08
N ILE A 62 0.21 5.16 -5.77
CA ILE A 62 1.39 5.76 -6.42
C ILE A 62 2.62 4.88 -6.21
N GLN A 63 2.89 4.43 -4.97
CA GLN A 63 4.03 3.56 -4.68
C GLN A 63 3.94 2.23 -5.45
N VAL A 64 2.76 1.61 -5.51
CA VAL A 64 2.53 0.36 -6.28
C VAL A 64 2.74 0.59 -7.77
N GLY A 65 2.21 1.68 -8.32
CA GLY A 65 2.41 2.01 -9.74
C GLY A 65 3.88 2.25 -10.05
N LEU A 66 4.55 3.08 -9.26
CA LEU A 66 5.96 3.41 -9.46
C LEU A 66 6.87 2.19 -9.32
N TYR A 67 6.58 1.32 -8.35
CA TYR A 67 7.27 0.03 -8.18
C TYR A 67 7.01 -0.92 -9.36
N THR A 68 5.78 -0.99 -9.86
CA THR A 68 5.42 -1.83 -11.02
C THR A 68 6.16 -1.37 -12.28
N TYR A 69 6.23 -0.06 -12.50
CA TYR A 69 6.98 0.53 -13.61
C TYR A 69 8.49 0.22 -13.50
N LEU A 70 9.08 0.41 -12.30
CA LEU A 70 10.47 0.05 -12.04
C LEU A 70 10.74 -1.45 -12.31
N LYS A 71 9.84 -2.32 -11.82
CA LYS A 71 9.95 -3.77 -12.00
C LYS A 71 9.89 -4.17 -13.47
N GLN A 72 9.08 -3.50 -14.29
CA GLN A 72 9.01 -3.77 -15.72
C GLN A 72 10.31 -3.35 -16.43
N LEU A 73 10.85 -2.16 -16.12
CA LEU A 73 12.13 -1.68 -16.67
C LEU A 73 13.31 -2.59 -16.30
N VAL A 74 13.36 -3.04 -15.05
CA VAL A 74 14.43 -3.92 -14.55
C VAL A 74 14.23 -5.37 -15.00
N GLY A 75 12.98 -5.84 -15.09
CA GLY A 75 12.64 -7.18 -15.56
C GLY A 75 12.98 -7.40 -17.03
N GLN A 76 12.99 -6.34 -17.85
CA GLN A 76 13.54 -6.39 -19.21
C GLN A 76 15.07 -6.52 -19.25
N HIS A 77 15.76 -6.22 -18.14
CA HIS A 77 17.21 -6.37 -17.98
C HIS A 77 17.62 -7.58 -17.11
N GLY A 78 16.71 -8.51 -16.82
CA GLY A 78 17.07 -9.81 -16.25
C GLY A 78 17.24 -9.91 -14.72
N ALA A 79 16.83 -8.90 -13.93
CA ALA A 79 16.83 -9.06 -12.47
C ALA A 79 15.55 -9.77 -11.98
N SER A 80 15.75 -10.94 -11.36
CA SER A 80 14.74 -11.94 -11.02
C SER A 80 13.60 -11.42 -10.14
N GLY A 81 12.40 -11.31 -10.72
CA GLY A 81 11.15 -11.01 -10.01
C GLY A 81 10.78 -12.03 -8.91
N LYS A 82 11.49 -13.15 -8.82
CA LYS A 82 11.36 -14.19 -7.80
C LYS A 82 11.83 -13.69 -6.42
N VAL A 83 12.88 -12.87 -6.37
CA VAL A 83 13.44 -12.37 -5.09
C VAL A 83 12.45 -11.42 -4.41
N VAL A 84 11.81 -10.53 -5.17
CA VAL A 84 10.91 -9.53 -4.57
C VAL A 84 9.49 -10.06 -4.29
N ALA A 85 9.01 -11.03 -5.08
CA ALA A 85 7.78 -11.76 -4.75
C ALA A 85 7.94 -12.55 -3.45
N VAL A 86 9.10 -13.18 -3.25
CA VAL A 86 9.46 -13.83 -1.99
C VAL A 86 9.51 -12.81 -0.86
N SER A 87 10.20 -11.67 -1.02
CA SER A 87 10.27 -10.65 0.04
C SER A 87 8.88 -10.10 0.45
N GLY A 88 8.02 -9.78 -0.53
CA GLY A 88 6.68 -9.26 -0.26
C GLY A 88 5.77 -10.27 0.45
N THR A 89 5.78 -11.52 -0.02
CA THR A 89 5.03 -12.61 0.64
C THR A 89 5.58 -12.91 2.04
N THR A 90 6.89 -12.88 2.25
CA THR A 90 7.48 -13.06 3.58
C THR A 90 7.15 -11.92 4.54
N SER A 91 7.05 -10.66 4.06
CA SER A 91 6.64 -9.53 4.91
C SER A 91 5.16 -9.60 5.28
N THR A 92 4.28 -9.97 4.34
CA THR A 92 2.87 -10.20 4.64
C THR A 92 2.68 -11.40 5.57
N ALA A 93 3.41 -12.50 5.34
CA ALA A 93 3.37 -13.67 6.22
C ALA A 93 3.91 -13.36 7.62
N ALA A 94 4.97 -12.54 7.72
CA ALA A 94 5.50 -12.08 9.00
C ALA A 94 4.50 -11.17 9.74
N MET A 95 3.83 -10.25 9.04
CA MET A 95 2.75 -9.44 9.62
C MET A 95 1.57 -10.31 10.05
N VAL A 96 1.08 -11.22 9.21
CA VAL A 96 -0.02 -12.13 9.55
C VAL A 96 0.37 -13.06 10.70
N SER A 97 1.60 -13.56 10.75
CA SER A 97 2.12 -14.34 11.88
C SER A 97 2.24 -13.50 13.16
N CYS A 98 2.61 -12.22 13.05
CA CYS A 98 2.64 -11.27 14.16
C CYS A 98 1.22 -10.94 14.67
N CYS A 99 0.23 -10.86 13.78
CA CYS A 99 -1.16 -10.62 14.14
C CYS A 99 -1.87 -11.88 14.66
N ALA A 100 -1.53 -13.06 14.13
CA ALA A 100 -2.13 -14.34 14.53
C ALA A 100 -1.73 -14.78 15.93
N HIS A 101 -0.52 -14.45 16.40
CA HIS A 101 -0.13 -14.74 17.79
C HIS A 101 -0.84 -13.81 18.80
N TYR A 102 -1.28 -12.62 18.39
CA TYR A 102 -2.08 -11.72 19.23
C TYR A 102 -3.50 -12.26 19.44
N LEU A 103 -4.03 -12.99 18.44
CA LEU A 103 -5.34 -13.63 18.52
C LEU A 103 -5.38 -14.81 19.50
N VAL A 104 -4.22 -15.40 19.83
CA VAL A 104 -4.06 -16.48 20.82
C VAL A 104 -3.90 -15.95 22.25
N ASN A 105 -3.63 -14.65 22.45
CA ASN A 105 -3.54 -14.00 23.77
C ASN A 105 -4.79 -13.17 24.15
N ILE A 106 -5.96 -13.45 23.55
CA ILE A 106 -7.25 -12.84 23.95
C ILE A 106 -7.72 -13.42 25.30
N LEU A 107 -7.00 -12.98 26.32
CA LEU A 107 -7.19 -13.13 27.73
C LEU A 107 -6.94 -11.72 28.28
N PRO A 108 -7.92 -10.85 28.57
CA PRO A 108 -9.37 -10.92 28.38
C PRO A 108 -9.94 -9.65 27.70
N VAL A 109 -11.22 -9.67 27.35
CA VAL A 109 -12.06 -8.64 26.67
C VAL A 109 -11.84 -7.17 27.08
N LEU A 110 -11.24 -6.86 28.24
CA LEU A 110 -10.94 -5.51 28.72
C LEU A 110 -9.64 -4.89 28.16
N GLY A 111 -8.67 -5.71 27.74
CA GLY A 111 -7.41 -5.24 27.16
C GLY A 111 -7.57 -4.78 25.70
N VAL A 112 -8.45 -5.44 24.95
CA VAL A 112 -8.82 -5.05 23.59
C VAL A 112 -9.55 -3.71 23.61
N THR A 113 -10.47 -3.50 24.56
CA THR A 113 -11.15 -2.19 24.71
C THR A 113 -10.21 -1.07 25.13
N GLY A 114 -9.21 -1.36 25.98
CA GLY A 114 -8.16 -0.40 26.40
C GLY A 114 -7.17 -0.04 25.29
N PHE A 115 -6.75 -1.04 24.50
CA PHE A 115 -5.89 -0.82 23.34
C PHE A 115 -6.64 -0.07 22.23
N LEU A 116 -7.90 -0.41 21.97
CA LEU A 116 -8.75 0.32 21.04
C LEU A 116 -8.99 1.78 21.46
N THR A 117 -9.08 2.06 22.76
CA THR A 117 -9.18 3.45 23.25
C THR A 117 -7.88 4.21 23.06
N ILE A 118 -6.71 3.63 23.37
CA ILE A 118 -5.42 4.28 23.09
C ILE A 118 -5.23 4.52 21.59
N VAL A 119 -5.54 3.53 20.74
CA VAL A 119 -5.44 3.69 19.28
C VAL A 119 -6.43 4.73 18.75
N ALA A 120 -7.64 4.82 19.32
CA ALA A 120 -8.62 5.85 18.96
C ALA A 120 -8.18 7.25 19.40
N GLU A 121 -7.59 7.38 20.58
CA GLU A 121 -7.07 8.67 21.11
C GLU A 121 -5.88 9.18 20.29
N TYR A 122 -4.98 8.29 19.85
CA TYR A 122 -3.82 8.63 19.02
C TYR A 122 -4.05 8.45 17.51
N GLN A 123 -5.29 8.22 17.08
CA GLN A 123 -5.62 7.87 15.69
C GLN A 123 -5.11 8.93 14.70
N ILE A 124 -5.27 10.20 15.02
CA ILE A 124 -4.84 11.32 14.17
C ILE A 124 -3.31 11.36 14.08
N GLU A 125 -2.61 11.18 15.20
CA GLU A 125 -1.14 11.13 15.23
C GLU A 125 -0.60 9.97 14.40
N LEU A 126 -1.23 8.80 14.51
CA LEU A 126 -0.89 7.63 13.70
C LEU A 126 -1.13 7.88 12.21
N PHE A 127 -2.20 8.60 11.84
CA PHE A 127 -2.43 8.99 10.45
C PHE A 127 -1.36 9.94 9.92
N TRP A 128 -0.92 10.91 10.71
CA TRP A 128 0.18 11.80 10.33
C TRP A 128 1.49 11.05 10.13
N VAL A 129 1.83 10.16 11.06
CA VAL A 129 3.01 9.30 10.94
C VAL A 129 2.90 8.42 9.68
N GLY A 130 1.75 7.79 9.44
CA GLY A 130 1.50 7.01 8.23
C GLY A 130 1.66 7.83 6.95
N LEU A 131 1.16 9.07 6.93
CA LEU A 131 1.28 9.97 5.79
C LEU A 131 2.74 10.36 5.55
N ALA A 132 3.49 10.65 6.61
CA ALA A 132 4.91 10.96 6.52
C ALA A 132 5.71 9.78 5.92
N PHE A 133 5.47 8.56 6.38
CA PHE A 133 6.10 7.36 5.80
C PHE A 133 5.67 7.11 4.35
N ASN A 134 4.40 7.41 4.01
CA ASN A 134 3.91 7.29 2.64
C ASN A 134 4.64 8.26 1.70
N VAL A 135 4.75 9.52 2.09
CA VAL A 135 5.52 10.55 1.35
C VAL A 135 7.00 10.14 1.24
N ALA A 136 7.61 9.71 2.34
CA ALA A 136 9.01 9.24 2.34
C ALA A 136 9.22 8.06 1.39
N GLY A 137 8.30 7.09 1.37
CA GLY A 137 8.32 5.96 0.45
C GLY A 137 8.26 6.39 -1.01
N ILE A 138 7.37 7.33 -1.36
CA ILE A 138 7.28 7.89 -2.72
C ILE A 138 8.60 8.58 -3.09
N LEU A 139 9.10 9.48 -2.24
CA LEU A 139 10.34 10.22 -2.47
C LEU A 139 11.56 9.30 -2.61
N TYR A 140 11.56 8.15 -1.94
CA TYR A 140 12.62 7.16 -2.08
C TYR A 140 12.60 6.43 -3.44
N ILE A 141 11.42 6.09 -3.96
CA ILE A 141 11.30 5.30 -5.20
C ILE A 141 11.49 6.17 -6.46
N ILE A 142 11.04 7.43 -6.45
CA ILE A 142 11.13 8.37 -7.59
C ILE A 142 12.54 8.45 -8.22
N PRO A 143 13.62 8.76 -7.46
CA PRO A 143 14.95 8.92 -8.04
C PRO A 143 15.45 7.62 -8.67
N LYS A 144 15.07 6.46 -8.09
CA LYS A 144 15.43 5.15 -8.63
C LYS A 144 14.76 4.89 -9.97
N VAL A 145 13.48 5.26 -10.11
CA VAL A 145 12.78 5.19 -11.39
C VAL A 145 13.39 6.11 -12.43
N ILE A 146 13.64 7.38 -12.08
CA ILE A 146 14.24 8.36 -13.01
C ILE A 146 15.59 7.87 -13.54
N ASN A 147 16.45 7.34 -12.64
CA ASN A 147 17.76 6.85 -13.02
C ASN A 147 17.66 5.65 -13.97
N VAL A 148 16.84 4.65 -13.65
CA VAL A 148 16.67 3.46 -14.51
C VAL A 148 16.05 3.83 -15.86
N THR A 149 15.06 4.73 -15.90
CA THR A 149 14.48 5.20 -17.16
C THR A 149 15.51 5.94 -18.03
N ARG A 150 16.40 6.73 -17.43
CA ARG A 150 17.47 7.42 -18.19
C ARG A 150 18.46 6.44 -18.81
N GLU A 151 18.88 5.42 -18.07
CA GLU A 151 19.78 4.38 -18.61
C GLU A 151 19.08 3.57 -19.71
N HIS A 152 17.80 3.23 -19.54
CA HIS A 152 17.02 2.54 -20.56
C HIS A 152 16.89 3.32 -21.88
N LYS A 153 16.87 4.67 -21.84
CA LYS A 153 16.79 5.51 -23.06
C LYS A 153 18.12 5.62 -23.83
N LYS A 154 19.24 5.22 -23.23
CA LYS A 154 20.57 5.28 -23.85
C LYS A 154 20.94 4.00 -24.62
N CYS A 155 20.18 2.91 -24.45
CA CYS A 155 20.29 1.68 -25.23
C CYS A 155 19.35 1.71 -26.43
#